data_AF-A0A2T6APB1-F1
#
_entry.id   AF-A0A2T6APB1-F1
#
_cell.length_a   1.000
_cell.length_b   1.000
_cell.length_c   1.000
_cell.angle_alpha   90.00
_cell.angle_beta   90.00
_cell.angle_gamma   90.00
#
_symmetry.space_group_name_H-M   'P 1'
#
loop_
_entity.id
_entity.type
_entity.pdbx_description
1 polymer ?
#
loop_
_entity_poly.entity_id
_entity_poly.type
_entity_poly.pdbx_seq_one_letter_code
_entity_poly.pdbx_strand_id
1 'polypeptide(L)'
;MRNVFGIAASVMLLAAGAAQAAPQALICTQKVSNYEWVMPEILFILDEAQGSAQVYDGVIAHFVGKKPIPAKLKADGDTVTWDVRVRGSKSARTGTIMYTATFSKDRRKVSLFGAPRGYDNSTNVRGTCKVLKDEPAKKRKK
;
A
#
# COMPACT_ATOMS: atom_id res chain seq x y z
N MET A 1 31.03 11.15 -64.70
CA MET A 1 29.95 11.62 -63.79
C MET A 1 29.75 10.54 -62.73
N ARG A 2 30.34 10.69 -61.54
CA ARG A 2 29.65 11.03 -60.26
C ARG A 2 28.52 10.04 -59.96
N ASN A 3 28.66 9.07 -59.05
CA ASN A 3 28.38 9.15 -57.60
C ASN A 3 28.12 7.70 -57.11
N VAL A 4 28.19 7.24 -55.85
CA VAL A 4 28.43 7.78 -54.51
C VAL A 4 28.71 6.57 -53.58
N PHE A 5 29.62 6.73 -52.62
CA PHE A 5 29.83 5.84 -51.48
C PHE A 5 28.58 5.79 -50.58
N GLY A 6 28.12 4.60 -50.18
CA GLY A 6 27.02 4.44 -49.22
C GLY A 6 27.39 3.51 -48.08
N ILE A 7 27.96 4.06 -47.00
CA ILE A 7 28.15 3.35 -45.73
C ILE A 7 26.78 3.32 -45.02
N ALA A 8 26.17 2.13 -44.93
CA ALA A 8 24.97 1.91 -44.15
C ALA A 8 25.34 1.74 -42.66
N ALA A 9 25.17 2.80 -41.88
CA ALA A 9 25.29 2.75 -40.42
C ALA A 9 23.96 2.31 -39.81
N SER A 10 23.88 1.04 -39.39
CA SER A 10 22.74 0.49 -38.65
C SER A 10 22.73 1.03 -37.21
N VAL A 11 21.87 2.00 -36.93
CA VAL A 11 21.59 2.46 -35.56
C VAL A 11 20.73 1.40 -34.87
N MET A 12 21.34 0.54 -34.06
CA MET A 12 20.61 -0.32 -33.12
C MET A 12 20.01 0.56 -32.03
N LEU A 13 18.69 0.79 -32.09
CA LEU A 13 17.92 1.35 -30.99
C LEU A 13 17.93 0.36 -29.80
N LEU A 14 18.76 0.64 -28.80
CA LEU A 14 18.64 0.04 -27.48
C LEU A 14 17.37 0.61 -26.82
N ALA A 15 16.27 -0.15 -26.90
CA ALA A 15 15.11 0.08 -26.08
C ALA A 15 15.45 -0.26 -24.62
N ALA A 16 16.02 0.71 -23.89
CA ALA A 16 16.16 0.65 -22.45
C ALA A 16 14.76 0.79 -21.83
N GLY A 17 14.07 -0.34 -21.65
CA GLY A 17 12.85 -0.37 -20.86
C GLY A 17 13.19 0.07 -19.44
N ALA A 18 12.59 1.18 -18.99
CA ALA A 18 12.68 1.61 -17.61
C ALA A 18 12.20 0.46 -16.72
N ALA A 19 13.10 -0.12 -15.93
CA ALA A 19 12.74 -1.10 -14.92
C ALA A 19 11.83 -0.40 -13.90
N GLN A 20 10.51 -0.55 -14.08
CA GLN A 20 9.54 -0.11 -13.09
C GLN A 20 9.77 -0.92 -11.82
N ALA A 21 10.02 -0.23 -10.71
CA ALA A 21 10.16 -0.88 -9.41
C ALA A 21 8.87 -1.65 -9.13
N ALA A 22 9.00 -2.95 -8.85
CA ALA A 22 7.86 -3.79 -8.55
C ALA A 22 7.16 -3.30 -7.27
N PRO A 23 5.82 -3.45 -7.16
CA PRO A 23 5.11 -3.11 -5.94
C PRO A 23 5.71 -3.83 -4.72
N GLN A 24 5.90 -3.09 -3.63
CA GLN A 24 6.47 -3.60 -2.39
C GLN A 24 5.36 -3.96 -1.39
N ALA A 25 5.30 -5.22 -0.98
CA ALA A 25 4.42 -5.65 0.10
C ALA A 25 5.11 -5.55 1.47
N LEU A 26 4.43 -4.92 2.43
CA LEU A 26 4.88 -4.75 3.82
C LEU A 26 3.83 -5.32 4.76
N ILE A 27 4.25 -6.13 5.71
CA ILE A 27 3.42 -6.49 6.87
C ILE A 27 3.91 -5.70 8.08
N CYS A 28 3.00 -4.93 8.69
CA CYS A 28 3.30 -4.09 9.84
C CYS A 28 2.54 -4.58 11.07
N THR A 29 3.28 -4.67 12.18
CA THR A 29 2.76 -5.13 13.47
C THR A 29 2.94 -4.07 14.54
N GLN A 30 1.91 -3.87 15.36
CA GLN A 30 1.85 -2.86 16.42
C GLN A 30 1.18 -3.45 17.65
N LYS A 31 1.58 -2.94 18.82
CA LYS A 31 0.87 -3.24 20.06
C LYS A 31 -0.31 -2.28 20.17
N VAL A 32 -1.51 -2.81 20.20
CA VAL A 32 -2.76 -2.07 20.32
C VAL A 32 -3.57 -2.64 21.50
N SER A 33 -4.25 -1.78 22.23
CA SER A 33 -5.26 -2.21 23.19
C SER A 33 -6.59 -2.54 22.49
N ASN A 34 -7.49 -3.25 23.17
CA ASN A 34 -8.77 -3.70 22.59
C ASN A 34 -9.72 -2.56 22.19
N TYR A 35 -9.44 -1.32 22.57
CA TYR A 35 -10.29 -0.15 22.33
C TYR A 35 -9.77 0.78 21.25
N GLU A 36 -8.70 0.38 20.56
CA GLU A 36 -8.06 1.20 19.55
C GLU A 36 -8.68 1.01 18.17
N TRP A 37 -8.69 2.09 17.39
CA TRP A 37 -9.25 2.08 16.04
C TRP A 37 -8.33 1.42 15.00
N VAL A 38 -7.13 1.04 15.41
CA VAL A 38 -6.07 0.46 14.57
C VAL A 38 -5.90 -1.02 14.93
N MET A 39 -5.78 -1.87 13.91
CA MET A 39 -5.57 -3.32 14.10
C MET A 39 -4.13 -3.64 14.52
N PRO A 40 -3.84 -4.79 15.17
CA PRO A 40 -2.48 -5.20 15.56
C PRO A 40 -1.58 -5.60 14.39
N GLU A 41 -2.16 -5.93 13.24
CA GLU A 41 -1.45 -6.30 12.01
C GLU A 41 -2.14 -5.67 10.80
N ILE A 42 -1.35 -5.07 9.90
CA ILE A 42 -1.83 -4.43 8.67
C ILE A 42 -0.87 -4.77 7.52
N LEU A 43 -1.43 -5.20 6.39
CA LEU A 43 -0.74 -5.41 5.13
C LEU A 43 -0.85 -4.15 4.26
N PHE A 44 0.29 -3.69 3.75
CA PHE A 44 0.39 -2.62 2.76
C PHE A 44 1.03 -3.17 1.49
N ILE A 45 0.51 -2.77 0.33
CA ILE A 45 1.13 -3.02 -0.98
C ILE A 45 1.36 -1.65 -1.61
N LEU A 46 2.62 -1.24 -1.75
CA LEU A 46 3.01 0.09 -2.18
C LEU A 46 3.51 0.04 -3.62
N ASP A 47 2.92 0.83 -4.50
CA ASP A 47 3.40 1.04 -5.87
C ASP A 47 3.83 2.49 -6.01
N GLU A 48 5.12 2.73 -5.77
CA GLU A 48 5.72 4.06 -5.88
C GLU A 48 5.71 4.59 -7.31
N ALA A 49 5.90 3.72 -8.31
CA ALA A 49 5.93 4.11 -9.71
C ALA A 49 4.56 4.66 -10.15
N GLN A 50 3.48 4.12 -9.60
CA GLN A 50 2.11 4.56 -9.88
C GLN A 50 1.56 5.55 -8.83
N GLY A 51 2.31 5.85 -7.77
CA GLY A 51 1.83 6.68 -6.66
C GLY A 51 0.58 6.11 -5.99
N SER A 52 0.46 4.77 -5.93
CA SER A 52 -0.73 4.08 -5.42
C SER A 52 -0.37 3.12 -4.29
N ALA A 53 -1.36 2.77 -3.48
CA ALA A 53 -1.21 1.76 -2.45
C ALA A 53 -2.47 0.89 -2.34
N GLN A 54 -2.34 -0.29 -1.76
CA GLN A 54 -3.45 -1.09 -1.28
C GLN A 54 -3.22 -1.47 0.18
N VAL A 55 -4.31 -1.59 0.94
CA VAL A 55 -4.26 -1.89 2.38
C VAL A 55 -5.22 -3.02 2.71
N TYR A 56 -4.81 -3.87 3.66
CA TYR A 56 -5.67 -4.92 4.21
C TYR A 56 -5.41 -5.10 5.71
N ASP A 57 -6.48 -5.21 6.49
CA ASP A 57 -6.45 -5.47 7.93
C ASP A 57 -7.75 -6.17 8.39
N GLY A 58 -7.88 -6.37 9.71
CA GLY A 58 -9.08 -6.97 10.30
C GLY A 58 -10.37 -6.13 10.16
N VAL A 59 -10.27 -4.80 10.10
CA VAL A 59 -11.44 -3.91 9.91
C VAL A 59 -11.96 -4.05 8.48
N ILE A 60 -11.06 -4.04 7.50
CA ILE A 60 -11.36 -4.25 6.08
C ILE A 60 -11.93 -5.66 5.87
N ALA A 61 -11.30 -6.68 6.47
CA ALA A 61 -11.77 -8.05 6.41
C ALA A 61 -13.22 -8.19 6.91
N HIS A 62 -13.56 -7.47 7.98
CA HIS A 62 -14.88 -7.53 8.61
C HIS A 62 -15.94 -6.74 7.83
N PHE A 63 -15.64 -5.51 7.39
CA PHE A 63 -16.65 -4.60 6.83
C PHE A 63 -16.71 -4.55 5.30
N VAL A 64 -15.61 -4.86 4.61
CA VAL A 64 -15.50 -4.71 3.14
C VAL A 64 -15.39 -6.07 2.46
N GLY A 65 -14.51 -6.95 2.94
CA GLY A 65 -14.34 -8.30 2.41
C GLY A 65 -12.90 -8.77 2.39
N LYS A 66 -12.62 -9.85 1.65
CA LYS A 66 -11.37 -10.62 1.71
C LYS A 66 -10.24 -10.12 0.79
N LYS A 67 -10.35 -8.90 0.26
CA LYS A 67 -9.36 -8.33 -0.68
C LYS A 67 -8.81 -7.01 -0.12
N PRO A 68 -7.54 -6.69 -0.39
CA PRO A 68 -7.02 -5.35 -0.13
C PRO A 68 -7.87 -4.28 -0.82
N ILE A 69 -8.00 -3.13 -0.19
CA ILE A 69 -8.71 -1.97 -0.74
C ILE A 69 -7.71 -0.96 -1.28
N PRO A 70 -8.09 -0.13 -2.27
CA PRO A 70 -7.27 0.99 -2.71
C PRO A 70 -7.01 1.98 -1.56
N ALA A 71 -5.78 2.48 -1.51
CA ALA A 71 -5.34 3.53 -0.63
C ALA A 71 -4.51 4.54 -1.41
N LYS A 72 -4.35 5.74 -0.85
CA LYS A 72 -3.57 6.82 -1.49
C LYS A 72 -2.18 6.87 -0.87
N LEU A 73 -1.15 6.64 -1.70
CA LEU A 73 0.23 7.01 -1.37
C LEU A 73 0.40 8.51 -1.65
N LYS A 74 0.81 9.28 -0.65
CA LYS A 74 1.04 10.72 -0.81
C LYS A 74 2.35 10.98 -1.54
N ALA A 75 2.49 12.21 -2.06
CA ALA A 75 3.66 12.64 -2.80
C ALA A 75 4.96 12.65 -1.96
N ASP A 76 4.87 12.58 -0.62
CA ASP A 76 6.03 12.44 0.26
C ASP A 76 6.67 11.03 0.18
N GLY A 77 5.99 10.06 -0.45
CA GLY A 77 6.46 8.69 -0.66
C GLY A 77 6.37 7.77 0.56
N ASP A 78 5.98 8.31 1.72
CA ASP A 78 6.02 7.61 3.01
C ASP A 78 4.67 7.64 3.74
N THR A 79 3.70 8.44 3.27
CA THR A 79 2.38 8.53 3.90
C THR A 79 1.32 7.84 3.06
N VAL A 80 0.59 6.90 3.67
CA VAL A 80 -0.55 6.21 3.06
C VAL A 80 -1.83 6.56 3.82
N THR A 81 -2.88 6.92 3.11
CA THR A 81 -4.20 7.24 3.69
C THR A 81 -5.30 6.40 3.06
N TRP A 82 -6.23 5.93 3.89
CA TRP A 82 -7.42 5.20 3.44
C TRP A 82 -8.59 5.44 4.39
N ASP A 83 -9.78 5.20 3.87
CA ASP A 83 -11.03 5.30 4.61
C ASP A 83 -11.73 3.93 4.58
N VAL A 84 -12.31 3.53 5.70
CA VAL A 84 -13.15 2.31 5.77
C VAL A 84 -14.56 2.70 6.17
N ARG A 85 -15.54 2.39 5.32
CA ARG A 85 -16.95 2.56 5.66
C ARG A 85 -17.38 1.41 6.56
N VAL A 86 -17.88 1.73 7.75
CA VAL A 86 -18.32 0.75 8.75
C VAL A 86 -19.83 0.85 8.96
N ARG A 87 -20.45 -0.24 9.42
CA ARG A 87 -21.87 -0.27 9.79
C ARG A 87 -22.00 -0.66 11.26
N GLY A 88 -22.85 0.04 12.01
CA GLY A 88 -23.10 -0.32 13.40
C GLY A 88 -23.79 -1.69 13.49
N SER A 89 -23.34 -2.56 14.41
CA SER A 89 -23.88 -3.91 14.58
C SER A 89 -25.37 -3.96 14.91
N LYS A 90 -25.91 -2.89 15.51
CA LYS A 90 -27.32 -2.76 15.93
C LYS A 90 -28.08 -1.61 15.27
N SER A 91 -27.50 -0.91 14.30
CA SER A 91 -28.13 0.25 13.67
C SER A 91 -27.87 0.28 12.17
N ALA A 92 -28.85 0.73 11.39
CA ALA A 92 -28.66 1.01 9.96
C ALA A 92 -27.67 2.15 9.67
N ARG A 93 -27.14 2.83 10.71
CA ARG A 93 -26.20 3.94 10.55
C ARG A 93 -24.85 3.42 10.09
N THR A 94 -24.31 4.08 9.08
CA THR A 94 -22.97 3.86 8.55
C THR A 94 -22.03 4.95 9.05
N GLY A 95 -20.84 4.57 9.51
CA GLY A 95 -19.75 5.48 9.84
C GLY A 95 -18.61 5.38 8.82
N THR A 96 -17.60 6.22 8.95
CA THR A 96 -16.32 6.08 8.25
C THR A 96 -15.20 6.19 9.25
N ILE A 97 -14.24 5.28 9.21
CA ILE A 97 -12.99 5.38 9.96
C ILE A 97 -11.91 5.85 9.00
N MET A 98 -11.21 6.91 9.40
CA MET A 98 -10.12 7.52 8.66
C MET A 98 -8.80 6.99 9.21
N TYR A 99 -7.91 6.61 8.29
CA TYR A 99 -6.62 6.06 8.64
C TYR A 99 -5.47 6.79 7.96
N THR A 100 -4.34 6.83 8.66
CA THR A 100 -3.07 7.30 8.10
C THR A 100 -1.94 6.43 8.62
N ALA A 101 -1.11 5.93 7.71
CA ALA A 101 0.16 5.31 8.01
C ALA A 101 1.28 6.23 7.52
N THR A 102 2.28 6.49 8.36
CA THR A 102 3.50 7.19 7.98
C THR A 102 4.69 6.30 8.27
N PHE A 103 5.42 5.92 7.22
CA PHE A 103 6.58 5.05 7.29
C PHE A 103 7.85 5.84 7.62
N SER A 104 8.83 5.18 8.24
CA SER A 104 10.22 5.65 8.20
C SER A 104 10.77 5.52 6.77
N LYS A 105 11.82 6.29 6.44
CA LYS A 105 12.47 6.25 5.12
C LYS A 105 12.95 4.86 4.70
N ASP A 106 13.33 4.02 5.66
CA ASP A 106 13.73 2.62 5.44
C ASP A 106 12.55 1.62 5.46
N ARG A 107 11.33 2.12 5.69
CA ARG A 107 10.07 1.36 5.80
C ARG A 107 10.06 0.24 6.82
N ARG A 108 10.93 0.33 7.84
CA ARG A 108 10.98 -0.65 8.95
C ARG A 108 10.11 -0.27 10.14
N LYS A 109 9.68 0.99 10.21
CA LYS A 109 8.80 1.51 11.26
C LYS A 109 7.60 2.20 10.62
N VAL A 110 6.48 2.19 11.33
CA VAL A 110 5.26 2.89 10.93
C VAL A 110 4.66 3.60 12.14
N SER A 111 4.15 4.81 11.92
CA SER A 111 3.21 5.48 12.82
C SER A 111 1.82 5.35 12.20
N LEU A 112 0.86 4.84 12.96
CA LEU A 112 -0.51 4.62 12.53
C LEU A 112 -1.45 5.51 13.32
N PHE A 113 -2.29 6.24 12.59
CA PHE A 113 -3.41 7.00 13.10
C PHE A 113 -4.72 6.38 12.64
N GLY A 114 -5.69 6.32 13.55
CA GLY A 114 -7.07 5.91 13.24
C GLY A 114 -8.08 6.74 14.02
N ALA A 115 -9.11 7.24 13.35
CA ALA A 115 -10.20 7.97 14.00
C ALA A 115 -11.53 7.82 13.22
N PRO A 116 -12.66 7.58 13.89
CA PRO A 116 -13.96 7.69 13.25
C PRO A 116 -14.25 9.14 12.88
N ARG A 117 -14.70 9.36 11.65
CA ARG A 117 -15.01 10.68 11.11
C ARG A 117 -16.14 11.33 11.90
N GLY A 118 -15.91 12.56 12.37
CA GLY A 118 -16.91 13.36 13.10
C GLY A 118 -16.93 13.12 14.61
N TYR A 119 -15.91 12.46 15.17
CA TYR A 119 -15.76 12.24 16.60
C TYR A 119 -14.33 12.61 17.04
N ASP A 120 -14.18 12.96 18.33
CA ASP A 120 -12.89 13.42 18.90
C ASP A 120 -11.97 12.27 19.34
N ASN A 121 -12.48 11.04 19.34
CA ASN A 121 -11.67 9.88 19.69
C ASN A 121 -10.71 9.53 18.55
N SER A 122 -9.45 9.29 18.91
CA SER A 122 -8.43 8.87 17.97
C SER A 122 -7.45 7.92 18.63
N THR A 123 -6.72 7.18 17.80
CA THR A 123 -5.64 6.30 18.20
C THR A 123 -4.39 6.69 17.43
N ASN A 124 -3.26 6.77 18.14
CA ASN A 124 -1.94 6.86 17.54
C ASN A 124 -1.05 5.75 18.09
N VAL A 125 -0.56 4.87 17.24
CA VAL A 125 0.35 3.77 17.63
C VAL A 125 1.55 3.69 16.73
N ARG A 126 2.62 3.08 17.25
CA ARG A 126 3.85 2.80 16.49
C ARG A 126 4.00 1.31 16.31
N GLY A 127 4.45 0.92 15.13
CA GLY A 127 4.69 -0.46 14.74
C GLY A 127 6.03 -0.64 14.04
N THR A 128 6.33 -1.90 13.77
CA THR A 128 7.47 -2.33 12.96
C THR A 128 6.95 -3.03 11.71
N CYS A 129 7.67 -2.91 10.61
CA CYS A 129 7.29 -3.47 9.32
C CYS A 129 8.36 -4.40 8.78
N LYS A 130 7.92 -5.41 8.03
CA LYS A 130 8.77 -6.36 7.32
C LYS A 130 8.34 -6.44 5.86
N VAL A 131 9.32 -6.45 4.97
CA VAL A 131 9.06 -6.72 3.55
C VAL A 131 8.62 -8.17 3.40
N LEU A 132 7.45 -8.38 2.82
CA LEU A 132 7.05 -9.69 2.35
C LEU A 132 7.81 -9.94 1.05
N LYS A 133 8.69 -10.94 1.06
CA LYS A 133 9.35 -11.36 -0.17
C LYS A 133 8.29 -11.99 -1.06
N ASP A 134 8.26 -11.61 -2.33
CA ASP A 134 7.52 -12.35 -3.35
C ASP A 134 8.13 -13.76 -3.43
N GLU A 135 7.54 -14.76 -2.76
CA GLU A 135 7.79 -16.14 -3.17
C GLU A 135 7.11 -16.30 -4.53
N PRO A 136 7.86 -16.60 -5.61
CA PRO A 136 7.23 -16.81 -6.91
C PRO A 136 6.21 -17.93 -6.74
N ALA A 137 4.95 -17.64 -7.09
CA ALA A 137 3.84 -18.57 -6.94
C ALA A 137 4.25 -19.96 -7.43
N LYS A 138 4.45 -20.92 -6.52
CA LYS A 138 4.67 -22.31 -6.89
C LYS A 138 3.52 -22.71 -7.79
N LYS A 139 3.79 -22.93 -9.08
CA LYS A 139 2.82 -23.48 -10.02
C LYS A 139 2.28 -24.75 -9.37
N ARG A 140 1.03 -24.71 -8.88
CA ARG A 140 0.32 -25.90 -8.43
C ARG A 140 0.25 -26.81 -9.66
N LYS A 141 1.05 -27.88 -9.66
CA LYS A 141 0.89 -28.95 -10.66
C LYS A 141 -0.52 -29.50 -10.46
N LYS A 142 -1.31 -29.44 -11.53
CA LYS A 142 -2.65 -30.01 -11.62
C LYS A 142 -2.54 -31.53 -11.66
#